data_AF-A0A962MTY6-F1
#
_entry.id   AF-A0A962MTY6-F1
#
_cell.length_a   1.000
_cell.length_b   1.000
_cell.length_c   1.000
_cell.angle_alpha   90.00
_cell.angle_beta   90.00
_cell.angle_gamma   90.00
#
_symmetry.space_group_name_H-M   'P 1'
#
loop_
_entity.id
_entity.type
_entity.pdbx_description
1 polymer ?
#
loop_
_entity_poly.entity_id
_entity_poly.type
_entity_poly.pdbx_seq_one_letter_code
_entity_poly.pdbx_strand_id
1 'polypeptide(L)'
;MQTQASTINVRNPNSNRTYQWIVAVALVTTGIGQAAAADDGDYYHDALLNPSKAVLLAEHRGRVTIFDGLDEDVVDRALDEQFERIDHMMFIRTRHVQEDGVVASDDDC
;
A
#
# COMPACT_ATOMS: atom_id res chain seq x y z
N MET A 1 30.37 -26.51 -50.20
CA MET A 1 29.33 -25.71 -49.52
C MET A 1 30.03 -24.88 -48.45
N GLN A 2 30.30 -23.60 -48.74
CA GLN A 2 31.01 -22.69 -47.85
C GLN A 2 30.25 -21.37 -47.75
N THR A 3 30.31 -20.82 -46.55
CA THR A 3 29.41 -19.88 -45.90
C THR A 3 29.51 -18.45 -46.45
N GLN A 4 28.41 -17.72 -46.33
CA GLN A 4 28.07 -16.50 -47.05
C GLN A 4 28.80 -15.21 -46.61
N ALA A 5 28.99 -14.35 -47.63
CA ALA A 5 28.86 -12.89 -47.69
C ALA A 5 29.61 -12.04 -46.63
N SER A 6 30.77 -11.47 -46.94
CA SER A 6 31.05 -10.33 -47.83
C SER A 6 30.55 -8.98 -47.28
N THR A 7 31.48 -8.28 -46.63
CA THR A 7 31.57 -6.85 -46.37
C THR A 7 30.93 -5.98 -47.46
N ILE A 8 30.00 -5.09 -47.09
CA ILE A 8 29.60 -3.97 -47.95
C ILE A 8 29.72 -2.67 -47.15
N ASN A 9 30.67 -1.87 -47.63
CA ASN A 9 31.06 -0.55 -47.18
C ASN A 9 30.03 0.50 -47.65
N VAL A 10 30.03 1.62 -46.92
CA VAL A 10 29.15 2.79 -46.92
C VAL A 10 28.71 3.31 -48.30
N ARG A 11 27.41 3.61 -48.44
CA ARG A 11 26.90 4.70 -49.29
C ARG A 11 25.64 5.30 -48.66
N ASN A 12 25.77 6.48 -48.07
CA ASN A 12 24.66 7.31 -47.58
C ASN A 12 24.21 8.26 -48.70
N PRO A 13 23.06 8.04 -49.38
CA PRO A 13 22.50 9.04 -50.27
C PRO A 13 21.63 10.04 -49.49
N ASN A 14 22.19 11.22 -49.34
CA ASN A 14 21.53 12.46 -48.94
C ASN A 14 20.42 12.84 -49.94
N SER A 15 19.16 12.97 -49.52
CA SER A 15 18.20 13.88 -50.18
C SER A 15 16.97 14.22 -49.32
N ASN A 16 17.03 15.39 -48.67
CA ASN A 16 15.95 16.36 -48.44
C ASN A 16 14.49 15.87 -48.32
N ARG A 17 13.97 15.84 -47.09
CA ARG A 17 12.52 15.86 -46.82
C ARG A 17 12.18 16.81 -45.67
N THR A 18 11.86 18.04 -46.06
CA THR A 18 10.75 18.89 -45.57
C THR A 18 10.56 19.00 -44.05
N TYR A 19 11.09 20.08 -43.48
CA TYR A 19 10.85 20.52 -42.09
C TYR A 19 9.40 20.99 -41.90
N GLN A 20 8.56 20.18 -41.25
CA GLN A 20 7.33 20.64 -40.61
C GLN A 20 7.61 20.85 -39.12
N TRP A 21 7.73 22.11 -38.70
CA TRP A 21 7.90 22.49 -37.31
C TRP A 21 6.54 22.49 -36.60
N ILE A 22 6.29 21.51 -35.73
CA ILE A 22 5.21 21.58 -34.73
C ILE A 22 5.79 22.23 -33.48
N VAL A 23 5.28 23.41 -33.13
CA VAL A 23 5.57 24.10 -31.87
C VAL A 23 4.79 23.39 -30.77
N ALA A 24 5.48 22.62 -29.92
CA ALA A 24 4.90 22.03 -28.72
C ALA A 24 4.93 23.06 -27.57
N VAL A 25 3.76 23.63 -27.25
CA VAL A 25 3.57 24.42 -26.02
C VAL A 25 3.33 23.43 -24.88
N ALA A 26 4.37 23.20 -24.07
CA ALA A 26 4.28 22.40 -22.85
C ALA A 26 3.72 23.25 -21.70
N LEU A 27 2.43 23.09 -21.42
CA LEU A 27 1.78 23.69 -20.25
C LEU A 27 1.99 22.73 -19.07
N VAL A 28 3.05 22.97 -18.29
CA VAL A 28 3.33 22.26 -17.03
C VAL A 28 2.29 22.70 -16.01
N THR A 29 1.27 21.88 -15.80
CA THR A 29 0.41 21.98 -14.61
C THR A 29 1.08 21.19 -13.50
N THR A 30 1.66 21.91 -12.53
CA THR A 30 2.09 21.36 -11.24
C THR A 30 0.89 20.74 -10.54
N GLY A 31 0.81 19.42 -10.55
CA GLY A 31 -0.11 18.66 -9.70
C GLY A 31 0.31 18.81 -8.25
N ILE A 32 -0.45 19.58 -7.47
CA ILE A 32 -0.36 19.57 -6.00
C ILE A 32 -0.98 18.23 -5.57
N GLY A 33 -0.12 17.27 -5.20
CA GLY A 33 -0.56 16.02 -4.59
C GLY A 33 -1.20 16.32 -3.24
N GLN A 34 -2.51 16.11 -3.15
CA GLN A 34 -3.24 16.11 -1.88
C GLN A 34 -2.78 14.87 -1.12
N ALA A 35 -1.96 15.04 -0.09
CA ALA A 35 -1.69 13.98 0.87
C ALA A 35 -2.97 13.80 1.70
N ALA A 36 -3.75 12.75 1.41
CA ALA A 36 -4.80 12.30 2.30
C ALA A 36 -4.14 11.91 3.63
N ALA A 37 -4.55 12.55 4.73
CA ALA A 37 -4.24 12.05 6.05
C ALA A 37 -4.86 10.66 6.14
N ALA A 38 -4.04 9.61 6.16
CA ALA A 38 -4.51 8.28 6.45
C ALA A 38 -5.09 8.32 7.86
N ASP A 39 -6.36 7.97 7.99
CA ASP A 39 -7.00 7.76 9.29
C ASP A 39 -6.30 6.56 9.94
N ASP A 40 -5.74 6.72 11.14
CA ASP A 40 -5.00 5.66 11.81
C ASP A 40 -5.91 4.44 12.12
N GLY A 41 -7.22 4.66 12.24
CA GLY A 41 -8.22 3.61 12.42
C GLY A 41 -8.28 2.64 11.23
N ASP A 42 -8.25 3.17 10.02
CA ASP A 42 -8.25 2.37 8.78
C ASP A 42 -6.97 1.51 8.67
N TYR A 43 -5.82 2.05 9.10
CA TYR A 43 -4.56 1.32 9.08
C TYR A 43 -4.58 0.08 9.99
N TYR A 44 -5.09 0.23 11.21
CA TYR A 44 -5.16 -0.89 12.15
C TYR A 44 -6.14 -1.97 11.68
N HIS A 45 -7.27 -1.57 11.08
CA HIS A 45 -8.23 -2.51 10.52
C HIS A 45 -7.62 -3.36 9.39
N ASP A 46 -6.97 -2.71 8.43
CA ASP A 46 -6.30 -3.38 7.31
C ASP A 46 -5.12 -4.24 7.78
N ALA A 47 -4.29 -3.76 8.72
CA ALA A 47 -3.14 -4.51 9.22
C ALA A 47 -3.56 -5.76 10.01
N LEU A 48 -4.73 -5.73 10.65
CA LEU A 48 -5.27 -6.82 11.45
C LEU A 48 -5.91 -7.90 10.56
N LEU A 49 -6.84 -7.50 9.69
CA LEU A 49 -7.66 -8.42 8.90
C LEU A 49 -7.05 -8.77 7.53
N ASN A 50 -6.18 -7.92 6.98
CA ASN A 50 -5.54 -8.14 5.69
C ASN A 50 -4.04 -7.75 5.71
N PRO A 51 -3.23 -8.46 6.51
CA PRO A 51 -1.83 -8.09 6.72
C PRO A 51 -1.01 -8.13 5.43
N SER A 52 -0.25 -7.07 5.19
CA SER A 52 0.75 -7.10 4.11
C SER A 52 1.87 -8.10 4.40
N LYS A 53 2.57 -8.58 3.37
CA LYS A 53 3.74 -9.47 3.52
C LYS A 53 4.83 -8.89 4.43
N ALA A 54 4.96 -7.56 4.47
CA ALA A 54 5.93 -6.89 5.32
C ALA A 54 5.55 -6.95 6.81
N VAL A 55 4.25 -6.92 7.11
CA VAL A 55 3.72 -7.09 8.47
C VAL A 55 3.99 -8.52 8.95
N LEU A 56 3.59 -9.52 8.15
CA LEU A 56 3.82 -10.94 8.44
C LEU A 56 5.30 -11.28 8.66
N LEU A 57 6.20 -10.74 7.83
CA LEU A 57 7.63 -10.98 7.98
C LEU A 57 8.18 -10.44 9.29
N ALA A 58 7.63 -9.34 9.78
CA ALA A 58 8.08 -8.77 11.03
C ALA A 58 7.47 -9.47 12.25
N GLU A 59 6.22 -9.92 12.17
CA GLU A 59 5.60 -10.79 13.17
C GLU A 59 6.43 -12.08 13.33
N HIS A 60 6.79 -12.73 12.22
CA HIS A 60 7.69 -13.90 12.23
C HIS A 60 9.09 -13.60 12.83
N ARG A 61 9.53 -12.34 12.81
CA ARG A 61 10.78 -11.92 13.48
C ARG A 61 10.59 -11.65 14.98
N GLY A 62 9.39 -11.90 15.51
CA GLY A 62 9.02 -11.68 16.91
C GLY A 62 8.53 -10.27 17.21
N ARG A 63 8.16 -9.47 16.20
CA ARG A 63 7.56 -8.14 16.44
C ARG A 63 6.13 -8.29 16.89
N VAL A 64 5.80 -7.67 18.03
CA VAL A 64 4.42 -7.51 18.50
C VAL A 64 3.88 -6.18 17.99
N THR A 65 2.68 -6.19 17.40
CA THR A 65 1.96 -4.98 16.98
C THR A 65 0.90 -4.64 18.02
N ILE A 66 0.87 -3.38 18.45
CA ILE A 66 -0.13 -2.87 19.38
C ILE A 66 -1.25 -2.23 18.55
N PHE A 67 -2.45 -2.78 18.70
CA PHE A 67 -3.67 -2.27 18.10
C PHE A 67 -4.45 -1.52 19.17
N ASP A 68 -4.89 -0.31 18.85
CA ASP A 68 -5.42 0.65 19.81
C ASP A 68 -6.76 1.19 19.35
N GLY A 69 -7.73 1.28 20.27
CA GLY A 69 -9.01 1.90 20.00
C GLY A 69 -9.90 1.10 19.05
N LEU A 70 -9.69 -0.22 18.95
CA LEU A 70 -10.51 -1.10 18.12
C LEU A 70 -11.85 -1.39 18.79
N ASP A 71 -12.89 -1.57 17.97
CA ASP A 71 -14.20 -2.02 18.44
C ASP A 71 -14.15 -3.51 18.81
N GLU A 72 -14.94 -3.89 19.82
CA GLU A 72 -15.01 -5.27 20.34
C GLU A 72 -15.30 -6.31 19.24
N ASP A 73 -16.20 -6.00 18.30
CA ASP A 73 -16.54 -6.88 17.18
C ASP A 73 -15.36 -7.15 16.24
N VAL A 74 -14.50 -6.14 16.05
CA VAL A 74 -13.28 -6.26 15.26
C VAL A 74 -12.24 -7.09 15.98
N VAL A 75 -12.11 -6.91 17.31
CA VAL A 75 -11.22 -7.72 18.14
C VAL A 75 -11.66 -9.18 18.11
N ASP A 76 -12.93 -9.47 18.37
CA ASP A 76 -13.48 -10.84 18.35
C ASP A 76 -13.24 -11.53 17.00
N ARG A 77 -13.53 -10.83 15.90
CA ARG A 77 -13.24 -11.36 14.56
C ARG A 77 -11.76 -11.66 14.36
N ALA A 78 -10.86 -10.82 14.88
CA ALA A 78 -9.43 -11.08 14.79
C ALA A 78 -8.98 -12.26 15.65
N LEU A 79 -9.56 -12.46 16.83
CA LEU A 79 -9.28 -13.62 17.67
C LEU A 79 -9.66 -14.94 16.98
N ASP A 80 -10.76 -14.92 16.22
CA ASP A 80 -11.24 -16.10 15.47
C ASP A 80 -10.47 -16.33 14.16
N GLU A 81 -10.31 -15.28 13.33
CA GLU A 81 -9.74 -15.41 11.99
C GLU A 81 -8.20 -15.42 11.98
N GLN A 82 -7.56 -14.77 12.96
CA GLN A 82 -6.11 -14.57 13.02
C GLN A 82 -5.47 -15.32 14.19
N PHE A 83 -6.03 -16.47 14.56
CA PHE A 83 -5.61 -17.27 15.71
C PHE A 83 -4.09 -17.57 15.72
N GLU A 84 -3.50 -17.91 14.57
CA GLU A 84 -2.06 -18.22 14.46
C GLU A 84 -1.13 -17.02 14.69
N ARG A 85 -1.66 -15.80 14.64
CA ARG A 85 -0.91 -14.55 14.76
C ARG A 85 -1.09 -13.88 16.12
N ILE A 86 -2.01 -14.37 16.95
CA ILE A 86 -2.43 -13.69 18.18
C ILE A 86 -1.28 -13.43 19.15
N ASP A 87 -0.28 -14.33 19.18
CA ASP A 87 0.94 -14.19 19.99
C ASP A 87 1.80 -12.97 19.61
N HIS A 88 1.53 -12.36 18.46
CA HIS A 88 2.20 -11.17 17.94
C HIS A 88 1.31 -9.93 17.96
N MET A 89 0.15 -9.99 18.62
CA MET A 89 -0.82 -8.91 18.65
C MET A 89 -1.17 -8.54 20.10
N MET A 90 -1.22 -7.24 20.38
CA MET A 90 -1.66 -6.71 21.66
C MET A 90 -2.77 -5.69 21.42
N PHE A 91 -3.93 -5.90 22.05
CA PHE A 91 -5.06 -4.99 21.96
C PHE A 91 -5.10 -4.08 23.19
N ILE A 92 -5.27 -2.77 22.97
CA ILE A 92 -5.42 -1.77 24.04
C ILE A 92 -6.62 -0.87 23.76
N ARG A 93 -7.26 -0.37 24.83
CA ARG A 93 -8.43 0.53 24.76
C ARG A 93 -9.51 0.03 23.81
N THR A 94 -9.86 -1.24 23.92
CA THR A 94 -10.97 -1.83 23.17
C THR A 94 -12.25 -1.04 23.50
N ARG A 95 -13.00 -0.70 22.45
CA ARG A 95 -14.26 0.05 22.55
C ARG A 95 -15.42 -0.92 22.61
N HIS A 96 -16.17 -0.87 23.70
CA HIS A 96 -17.38 -1.67 23.88
C HIS A 96 -18.58 -0.86 23.40
N VAL A 97 -19.22 -1.32 22.33
CA VAL A 97 -20.45 -0.70 21.82
C VAL A 97 -21.62 -1.26 22.62
N GLN A 98 -22.19 -0.48 23.53
CA GLN A 98 -23.39 -0.90 24.26
C GLN A 98 -24.63 -0.88 23.34
N GLU A 99 -25.65 -1.65 23.72
CA GLU A 99 -26.89 -1.86 22.93
C GLU A 99 -27.69 -0.57 22.66
N ASP A 100 -27.39 0.51 23.39
CA ASP A 100 -27.94 1.86 23.23
C ASP A 100 -27.14 2.77 22.26
N GLY A 101 -26.06 2.25 21.67
CA GLY A 101 -25.15 2.98 20.78
C GLY A 101 -24.12 3.83 21.52
N VAL A 102 -24.04 3.75 22.85
CA VAL A 102 -23.01 4.43 23.63
C VAL A 102 -21.76 3.57 23.64
N VAL A 103 -20.68 4.13 23.08
CA VAL A 103 -19.35 3.52 23.14
C VAL A 103 -18.80 3.77 24.55
N ALA A 104 -18.74 2.73 25.37
CA ALA A 104 -18.02 2.77 26.64
C ALA A 104 -16.56 2.36 26.41
N SER A 105 -15.64 3.15 26.95
CA SER A 105 -14.23 2.81 27.01
C SER A 105 -13.94 2.21 28.39
N ASP A 106 -13.13 1.15 28.44
CA ASP A 106 -12.78 0.44 29.69
C ASP A 106 -12.09 1.33 30.76
N ASP A 107 -11.61 2.52 30.39
CA ASP A 107 -11.00 3.49 31.30
C ASP A 107 -12.01 4.15 32.28
N ASP A 108 -13.32 3.94 32.10
CA ASP A 108 -14.38 4.54 32.93
C ASP A 108 -14.87 3.63 34.08
N CYS A 109 -14.09 2.61 34.47
CA CYS A 109 -14.40 1.68 35.57
C CYS A 109 -13.81 2.10 36.94
#